data_AF-A0A833U0S7-F1
#
_entry.id   AF-A0A833U0S7-F1
#
_cell.length_a   1.000
_cell.length_b   1.000
_cell.length_c   1.000
_cell.angle_alpha   90.00
_cell.angle_beta   90.00
_cell.angle_gamma   90.00
#
_symmetry.space_group_name_H-M   'P 1'
#
loop_
_entity.id
_entity.type
_entity.pdbx_description
1 polymer ?
#
loop_
_entity_poly.entity_id
_entity_poly.type
_entity_poly.pdbx_seq_one_letter_code
_entity_poly.pdbx_strand_id
1 'polypeptide(L)'
;MAPVLQSSQQWVEKYRPKQVKDVAHQEEVVRVLTNTLETSNCPHMLFYGPPGTGKTTTALAIAHQLFGPELYKSRVLELNASDDRGINVVRTKIKDFAAVAVGSGQRQGCVIPQEIVKAFLVTCKSGNFDVANKEVNDIIAEGYPVSQMLYQLLELVVEADDVSDEQKARICKKLAEADKCLVDGADEYLQLLDVASNTMRALCNMPQEFSYEC
;
A
#
# COMPACT_ATOMS: atom_id res chain seq x y z
N MET A 1 27.34 -48.21 8.68
CA MET A 1 27.79 -46.80 8.69
C MET A 1 26.92 -46.04 7.70
N ALA A 2 26.04 -45.15 8.17
CA ALA A 2 25.22 -44.31 7.30
C ALA A 2 26.08 -43.16 6.72
N PRO A 3 25.87 -42.76 5.46
CA PRO A 3 26.68 -41.71 4.84
C PRO A 3 26.37 -40.36 5.49
N VAL A 4 27.41 -39.67 5.95
CA VAL A 4 27.32 -38.29 6.44
C VAL A 4 27.12 -37.39 5.23
N LEU A 5 25.90 -36.89 5.02
CA LEU A 5 25.63 -35.83 4.05
C LEU A 5 26.36 -34.56 4.52
N GLN A 6 27.54 -34.29 3.97
CA GLN A 6 28.23 -33.02 4.14
C GLN A 6 27.45 -31.95 3.37
N SER A 7 26.46 -31.33 4.03
CA SER A 7 25.91 -30.07 3.55
C SER A 7 27.02 -29.02 3.68
N SER A 8 27.58 -28.56 2.56
CA SER A 8 28.62 -27.51 2.49
C SER A 8 28.13 -26.11 2.94
N GLN A 9 26.92 -26.04 3.50
CA GLN A 9 26.27 -24.81 3.89
C GLN A 9 26.77 -24.34 5.26
N GLN A 10 27.25 -23.10 5.31
CA GLN A 10 27.67 -22.44 6.54
C GLN A 10 26.51 -22.39 7.54
N TRP A 11 26.81 -22.55 8.82
CA TRP A 11 25.78 -22.60 9.88
C TRP A 11 24.96 -21.31 9.95
N VAL A 12 25.58 -20.17 9.63
CA VAL A 12 24.93 -18.87 9.56
C VAL A 12 23.77 -18.88 8.57
N GLU A 13 23.95 -19.50 7.40
CA GLU A 13 22.87 -19.64 6.40
C GLU A 13 21.88 -20.75 6.75
N LYS A 14 22.39 -21.86 7.33
CA LYS A 14 21.56 -23.00 7.71
C LYS A 14 20.51 -22.63 8.76
N TYR A 15 20.89 -21.79 9.72
CA TYR A 15 20.03 -21.37 10.83
C TYR A 15 19.53 -19.93 10.68
N ARG A 16 19.66 -19.32 9.48
CA ARG A 16 19.13 -17.99 9.21
C ARG A 16 17.60 -17.98 9.40
N PRO A 17 17.05 -17.12 10.28
CA PRO A 17 15.61 -16.94 10.46
C PRO A 17 14.87 -16.77 9.13
N LYS A 18 13.74 -17.48 8.98
CA LYS A 18 12.86 -17.39 7.79
C LYS A 18 11.55 -16.66 8.07
N GLN A 19 11.16 -16.56 9.34
CA GLN A 19 9.97 -15.83 9.78
C GLN A 19 10.38 -14.77 10.80
N VAL A 20 9.58 -13.71 10.92
CA VAL A 20 9.85 -12.62 11.87
C VAL A 20 9.86 -13.11 13.31
N LYS A 21 9.02 -14.09 13.66
CA LYS A 21 9.00 -14.72 14.99
C LYS A 21 10.27 -15.48 15.36
N ASP A 22 11.08 -15.87 14.36
CA ASP A 22 12.32 -16.62 14.56
C ASP A 22 13.51 -15.67 14.86
N VAL A 23 13.29 -14.34 14.86
CA VAL A 23 14.30 -13.33 15.18
C VAL A 23 14.48 -13.25 16.70
N ALA A 24 15.70 -13.53 17.17
CA ALA A 24 16.01 -13.57 18.59
C ALA A 24 16.12 -12.18 19.23
N HIS A 25 15.67 -12.07 20.49
CA HIS A 25 15.95 -10.98 21.44
C HIS A 25 15.47 -9.55 21.05
N GLN A 26 14.47 -9.42 20.19
CA GLN A 26 13.87 -8.13 19.82
C GLN A 26 12.34 -8.18 19.85
N GLU A 27 11.75 -8.45 21.02
CA GLU A 27 10.30 -8.67 21.17
C GLU A 27 9.45 -7.49 20.67
N GLU A 28 9.88 -6.26 20.92
CA GLU A 28 9.16 -5.06 20.46
C GLU A 28 9.18 -4.94 18.93
N VAL A 29 10.35 -5.15 18.30
CA VAL A 29 10.51 -5.08 16.84
C VAL A 29 9.73 -6.21 16.17
N VAL A 30 9.82 -7.43 16.70
CA VAL A 30 9.06 -8.59 16.22
C VAL A 30 7.56 -8.33 16.29
N ARG A 31 7.07 -7.73 17.39
CA ARG A 31 5.66 -7.38 17.55
C ARG A 31 5.20 -6.35 16.50
N VAL A 32 5.95 -5.25 16.34
CA VAL A 32 5.61 -4.21 15.34
C VAL A 32 5.58 -4.81 13.94
N LEU A 33 6.63 -5.56 13.57
CA LEU A 33 6.73 -6.19 12.25
C LEU A 33 5.64 -7.25 12.02
N THR A 34 5.25 -8.00 13.05
CA THR A 34 4.16 -8.98 12.93
C THR A 34 2.84 -8.28 12.65
N ASN A 35 2.54 -7.18 13.36
CA ASN A 35 1.33 -6.39 13.11
C ASN A 35 1.34 -5.79 11.70
N THR A 36 2.48 -5.26 11.24
CA THR A 36 2.66 -4.73 9.88
C THR A 36 2.44 -5.79 8.79
N LEU A 37 2.83 -7.04 9.07
CA LEU A 37 2.61 -8.16 8.16
C LEU A 37 1.14 -8.59 8.11
N GLU A 38 0.44 -8.56 9.24
CA GLU A 38 -0.99 -8.89 9.34
C GLU A 38 -1.88 -7.86 8.64
N THR A 39 -1.53 -6.56 8.74
CA THR A 39 -2.29 -5.48 8.10
C THR A 39 -2.03 -5.36 6.59
N SER A 40 -1.10 -6.15 6.03
CA SER A 40 -0.66 -6.09 4.62
C SER A 40 -0.19 -4.70 4.16
N ASN A 41 -0.03 -3.76 5.09
CA ASN A 41 0.45 -2.40 4.85
C ASN A 41 1.88 -2.30 5.38
N CYS A 42 2.85 -2.58 4.51
CA CYS A 42 4.25 -2.54 4.84
C CYS A 42 4.86 -1.18 4.44
N PRO A 43 5.13 -0.26 5.39
CA PRO A 43 5.76 1.01 5.08
C PRO A 43 7.22 0.79 4.63
N HIS A 44 7.83 1.83 4.08
CA HIS A 44 9.26 1.82 3.81
C HIS A 44 10.03 1.73 5.13
N MET A 45 10.79 0.65 5.30
CA MET A 45 11.53 0.36 6.53
C MET A 45 13.03 0.58 6.35
N LEU A 46 13.65 1.28 7.31
CA LEU A 46 15.10 1.44 7.40
C LEU A 46 15.62 0.70 8.63
N PHE A 47 16.29 -0.42 8.42
CA PHE A 47 16.94 -1.19 9.49
C PHE A 47 18.36 -0.66 9.74
N TYR A 48 18.64 -0.17 10.94
CA TYR A 48 19.95 0.36 11.33
C TYR A 48 20.45 -0.27 12.64
N GLY A 49 21.77 -0.29 12.85
CA GLY A 49 22.41 -0.87 14.04
C GLY A 49 23.72 -1.63 13.77
N PRO A 50 24.39 -2.13 14.82
CA PRO A 50 25.70 -2.80 14.73
C PRO A 50 25.73 -3.98 13.75
N PRO A 51 26.87 -4.34 13.15
CA PRO A 51 26.97 -5.51 12.27
C PRO A 51 26.58 -6.80 13.01
N GLY A 52 25.95 -7.75 12.31
CA GLY A 52 25.57 -9.05 12.88
C GLY A 52 24.29 -9.08 13.74
N THR A 53 23.56 -7.97 13.88
CA THR A 53 22.31 -7.90 14.68
C THR A 53 21.05 -8.36 13.95
N GLY A 54 21.18 -8.99 12.78
CA GLY A 54 20.04 -9.56 12.06
C GLY A 54 19.22 -8.57 11.22
N LYS A 55 19.71 -7.37 10.89
CA LYS A 55 19.01 -6.39 10.04
C LYS A 55 18.60 -6.95 8.68
N THR A 56 19.59 -7.41 7.89
CA THR A 56 19.36 -8.03 6.57
C THR A 56 18.50 -9.28 6.70
N THR A 57 18.77 -10.09 7.71
CA THR A 57 17.99 -11.30 8.02
C THR A 57 16.52 -10.99 8.29
N THR A 58 16.23 -9.93 9.04
CA THR A 58 14.86 -9.50 9.36
C THR A 58 14.14 -9.00 8.12
N ALA A 59 14.79 -8.18 7.29
CA ALA A 59 14.23 -7.72 6.03
C ALA A 59 13.88 -8.89 5.08
N LEU A 60 14.76 -9.90 4.99
CA LEU A 60 14.51 -11.09 4.18
C LEU A 60 13.39 -11.97 4.77
N ALA A 61 13.32 -12.09 6.10
CA ALA A 61 12.25 -12.84 6.76
C ALA A 61 10.87 -12.22 6.52
N ILE A 62 10.76 -10.89 6.57
CA ILE A 62 9.54 -10.14 6.20
C ILE A 62 9.17 -10.43 4.75
N ALA A 63 10.13 -10.31 3.82
CA ALA A 63 9.89 -10.54 2.40
C ALA A 63 9.45 -11.98 2.10
N HIS A 64 10.04 -12.97 2.79
CA HIS A 64 9.62 -14.37 2.70
C HIS A 64 8.20 -14.60 3.24
N GLN A 65 7.84 -13.90 4.32
CA GLN A 65 6.52 -14.04 4.94
C GLN A 65 5.41 -13.32 4.14
N LEU A 66 5.72 -12.20 3.49
CA LEU A 66 4.77 -11.47 2.63
C LEU A 66 4.44 -12.22 1.33
N PHE A 67 5.46 -12.75 0.65
CA PHE A 67 5.28 -13.31 -0.70
C PHE A 67 5.29 -14.84 -0.75
N GLY A 68 5.71 -15.52 0.32
CA GLY A 68 5.86 -16.96 0.34
C GLY A 68 6.94 -17.46 -0.65
N PRO A 69 7.21 -18.77 -0.71
CA PRO A 69 8.29 -19.33 -1.54
C PRO A 69 8.05 -19.21 -3.05
N GLU A 70 6.79 -19.12 -3.48
CA GLU A 70 6.42 -19.09 -4.90
C GLU A 70 6.63 -17.70 -5.51
N LEU A 71 6.13 -16.64 -4.86
CA LEU A 71 6.18 -15.29 -5.41
C LEU A 71 7.46 -14.53 -5.03
N TYR A 72 8.27 -15.05 -4.11
CA TYR A 72 9.50 -14.39 -3.63
C TYR A 72 10.43 -13.97 -4.77
N LYS A 73 10.74 -14.89 -5.69
CA LYS A 73 11.68 -14.65 -6.79
C LYS A 73 11.18 -13.59 -7.78
N SER A 74 9.86 -13.46 -7.93
CA SER A 74 9.24 -12.49 -8.84
C SER A 74 8.94 -11.14 -8.19
N ARG A 75 8.79 -11.10 -6.85
CA ARG A 75 8.33 -9.90 -6.13
C ARG A 75 9.38 -9.27 -5.20
N VAL A 76 10.52 -9.93 -4.98
CA VAL A 76 11.60 -9.41 -4.13
C VAL A 76 12.86 -9.19 -4.97
N LEU A 77 13.35 -7.95 -4.96
CA LEU A 77 14.63 -7.57 -5.53
C LEU A 77 15.59 -7.20 -4.40
N GLU A 78 16.58 -8.06 -4.13
CA GLU A 78 17.69 -7.76 -3.23
C GLU A 78 18.80 -7.07 -4.01
N LEU A 79 19.18 -5.86 -3.60
CA LEU A 79 20.29 -5.11 -4.17
C LEU A 79 21.33 -4.84 -3.10
N ASN A 80 22.60 -5.06 -3.43
CA ASN A 80 23.69 -4.76 -2.53
C ASN A 80 24.32 -3.41 -2.91
N ALA A 81 24.35 -2.47 -1.96
CA ALA A 81 24.95 -1.15 -2.16
C ALA A 81 26.45 -1.17 -2.52
N SER A 82 27.18 -2.27 -2.22
CA SER A 82 28.58 -2.40 -2.63
C SER A 82 28.75 -2.69 -4.11
N ASP A 83 27.84 -3.48 -4.70
CA ASP A 83 28.01 -4.08 -6.01
C ASP A 83 27.08 -3.41 -7.05
N ASP A 84 25.89 -2.98 -6.62
CA ASP A 84 24.89 -2.27 -7.42
C ASP A 84 24.98 -0.75 -7.21
N ARG A 85 26.11 -0.16 -7.60
CA ARG A 85 26.37 1.28 -7.43
C ARG A 85 25.90 2.12 -8.61
N GLY A 86 25.48 3.34 -8.30
CA GLY A 86 25.26 4.42 -9.27
C GLY A 86 23.80 4.60 -9.69
N ILE A 87 23.50 5.80 -10.19
CA ILE A 87 22.13 6.23 -10.55
C ILE A 87 21.49 5.35 -11.63
N ASN A 88 22.30 4.67 -12.44
CA ASN A 88 21.82 3.77 -13.49
C ASN A 88 21.05 2.57 -12.91
N VAL A 89 21.47 2.03 -11.77
CA VAL A 89 20.75 0.93 -11.09
C VAL A 89 19.33 1.35 -10.74
N VAL A 90 19.17 2.57 -10.23
CA VAL A 90 17.85 3.14 -9.89
C VAL A 90 17.00 3.34 -11.14
N ARG A 91 17.59 3.92 -12.19
CA ARG A 91 16.84 4.29 -13.42
C ARG A 91 16.48 3.12 -14.32
N THR A 92 17.20 2.01 -14.23
CA THR A 92 16.97 0.80 -15.03
C THR A 92 16.54 -0.36 -14.15
N LYS A 93 17.47 -1.09 -13.51
CA LYS A 93 17.17 -2.30 -12.73
C LYS A 93 15.98 -2.16 -11.77
N ILE A 94 15.93 -1.12 -10.94
CA ILE A 94 14.82 -0.92 -9.99
C ILE A 94 13.53 -0.59 -10.74
N LYS A 95 13.59 0.31 -11.72
CA LYS A 95 12.42 0.73 -12.52
C LYS A 95 11.81 -0.43 -13.31
N ASP A 96 12.64 -1.20 -13.99
CA ASP A 96 12.24 -2.34 -14.82
C ASP A 96 11.65 -3.45 -13.94
N PHE A 97 12.24 -3.71 -12.77
CA PHE A 97 11.70 -4.67 -11.81
C PHE A 97 10.34 -4.22 -11.25
N ALA A 98 10.21 -2.95 -10.85
CA ALA A 98 8.95 -2.41 -10.34
C ALA A 98 7.82 -2.49 -11.38
N ALA A 99 8.12 -2.25 -12.66
CA ALA A 99 7.15 -2.36 -13.74
C ALA A 99 6.61 -3.80 -13.91
N VAL A 100 7.45 -4.81 -13.70
CA VAL A 100 7.07 -6.24 -13.83
C VAL A 100 6.43 -6.78 -12.55
N ALA A 101 6.97 -6.44 -11.38
CA ALA A 101 6.48 -6.93 -10.08
C ALA A 101 5.04 -6.47 -9.77
N VAL A 102 4.62 -5.34 -10.37
CA VAL A 102 3.25 -4.79 -10.27
C VAL A 102 2.32 -5.37 -11.35
N GLY A 103 2.87 -6.03 -12.39
CA GLY A 103 2.12 -6.49 -13.55
C GLY A 103 2.02 -8.00 -13.67
N SER A 104 1.10 -8.64 -12.96
CA SER A 104 0.24 -9.77 -13.42
C SER A 104 -0.41 -10.53 -12.26
N GLY A 105 -1.75 -10.45 -12.18
CA GLY A 105 -2.62 -11.56 -11.75
C GLY A 105 -2.53 -12.07 -10.32
N GLN A 106 -2.87 -11.25 -9.32
CA GLN A 106 -3.75 -11.64 -8.20
C GLN A 106 -4.13 -10.38 -7.39
N ARG A 107 -5.36 -9.89 -7.60
CA ARG A 107 -5.95 -8.70 -6.93
C ARG A 107 -6.45 -9.01 -5.51
N GLN A 108 -5.79 -9.89 -4.76
CA GLN A 108 -6.33 -10.39 -3.49
C GLN A 108 -5.60 -9.90 -2.23
N GLY A 109 -4.53 -9.11 -2.37
CA GLY A 109 -3.77 -8.57 -1.23
C GLY A 109 -4.02 -7.10 -0.88
N CYS A 110 -4.77 -6.37 -1.69
CA CYS A 110 -4.92 -4.91 -1.54
C CYS A 110 -6.38 -4.47 -1.71
N VAL A 111 -7.37 -5.32 -1.39
CA VAL A 111 -8.78 -4.89 -1.46
C VAL A 111 -9.15 -4.31 -0.10
N ILE A 112 -9.73 -3.12 -0.11
CA ILE A 112 -10.20 -2.47 1.12
C ILE A 112 -11.52 -3.17 1.43
N PRO A 113 -11.80 -3.52 2.70
CA PRO A 113 -13.08 -4.12 3.05
C PRO A 113 -14.23 -3.25 2.53
N GLN A 114 -15.20 -3.88 1.87
CA GLN A 114 -16.31 -3.19 1.21
C GLN A 114 -17.13 -2.35 2.20
N GLU A 115 -17.11 -2.74 3.47
CA GLU A 115 -17.73 -2.05 4.60
C GLU A 115 -17.15 -0.63 4.75
N ILE A 116 -15.83 -0.47 4.63
CA ILE A 116 -15.15 0.82 4.76
C ILE A 116 -15.48 1.73 3.57
N VAL A 117 -15.41 1.19 2.34
CA VAL A 117 -15.70 1.98 1.14
C VAL A 117 -17.16 2.44 1.12
N LYS A 118 -18.09 1.57 1.55
CA LYS A 118 -19.50 1.92 1.70
C LYS A 118 -19.73 2.93 2.82
N ALA A 119 -19.05 2.79 3.97
CA ALA A 119 -19.13 3.73 5.07
C ALA A 119 -18.69 5.13 4.65
N PHE A 120 -17.60 5.23 3.88
CA PHE A 120 -17.15 6.49 3.30
C PHE A 120 -18.19 7.12 2.36
N LEU A 121 -18.78 6.32 1.44
CA LEU A 121 -19.83 6.82 0.54
C LEU A 121 -21.08 7.28 1.31
N VAL A 122 -21.49 6.56 2.35
CA VAL A 122 -22.61 6.94 3.23
C VAL A 122 -22.29 8.25 3.97
N THR A 123 -21.06 8.40 4.44
CA THR A 123 -20.60 9.63 5.08
C THR A 123 -20.64 10.81 4.10
N CYS A 124 -20.23 10.61 2.85
CA CYS A 124 -20.37 11.62 1.80
C CYS A 124 -21.84 11.94 1.50
N LYS A 125 -22.75 10.96 1.54
CA LYS A 125 -24.20 11.19 1.40
C LYS A 125 -24.80 11.97 2.58
N SER A 126 -24.20 11.89 3.76
CA SER A 126 -24.67 12.63 4.94
C SER A 126 -24.43 14.15 4.84
N GLY A 127 -23.47 14.58 4.03
CA GLY A 127 -23.07 15.99 3.90
C GLY A 127 -22.40 16.59 5.14
N ASN A 128 -22.09 15.80 6.17
CA ASN A 128 -21.43 16.27 7.39
C ASN A 128 -19.90 16.20 7.25
N PHE A 129 -19.26 17.35 7.04
CA PHE A 129 -17.82 17.44 6.84
C PHE A 129 -17.00 16.94 8.04
N ASP A 130 -17.46 17.17 9.29
CA ASP A 130 -16.72 16.74 10.47
C ASP A 130 -16.65 15.21 10.55
N VAL A 131 -17.76 14.54 10.19
CA VAL A 131 -17.83 13.08 10.12
C VAL A 131 -16.97 12.55 8.97
N ALA A 132 -17.02 13.20 7.80
CA ALA A 132 -16.17 12.85 6.66
C ALA A 132 -14.69 12.99 6.99
N ASN A 133 -14.29 14.09 7.64
CA ASN A 133 -12.92 14.32 8.05
C ASN A 133 -12.44 13.26 9.04
N LYS A 134 -13.30 12.86 9.99
CA LYS A 134 -12.98 11.77 10.92
C LYS A 134 -12.78 10.44 10.17
N GLU A 135 -13.71 10.09 9.29
CA GLU A 135 -13.63 8.86 8.48
C GLU A 135 -12.35 8.82 7.63
N VAL A 136 -11.97 9.95 7.02
CA VAL A 136 -10.70 10.07 6.29
C VAL A 136 -9.51 9.82 7.21
N ASN A 137 -9.48 10.42 8.41
CA ASN A 137 -8.40 10.19 9.38
C ASN A 137 -8.32 8.72 9.81
N ASP A 138 -9.46 8.07 10.01
CA ASP A 138 -9.53 6.65 10.38
C ASP A 138 -9.00 5.75 9.24
N ILE A 139 -9.40 6.01 7.98
CA ILE A 139 -8.89 5.31 6.79
C ILE A 139 -7.36 5.44 6.66
N ILE A 140 -6.82 6.65 6.88
CA ILE A 140 -5.38 6.91 6.82
C ILE A 140 -4.65 6.25 8.00
N ALA A 141 -5.23 6.26 9.20
CA ALA A 141 -4.66 5.63 10.38
C ALA A 141 -4.63 4.09 10.28
N GLU A 142 -5.63 3.50 9.64
CA GLU A 142 -5.68 2.07 9.28
C GLU A 142 -4.71 1.73 8.13
N GLY A 143 -4.23 2.75 7.42
CA GLY A 143 -3.18 2.60 6.42
C GLY A 143 -3.66 1.98 5.11
N TYR A 144 -4.92 2.23 4.75
CA TYR A 144 -5.46 1.81 3.47
C TYR A 144 -4.92 2.69 2.33
N PRO A 145 -4.45 2.12 1.21
CA PRO A 145 -3.98 2.90 0.08
C PRO A 145 -5.10 3.75 -0.52
N VAL A 146 -4.91 5.07 -0.59
CA VAL A 146 -5.96 5.97 -1.09
C VAL A 146 -6.24 5.74 -2.57
N SER A 147 -5.23 5.42 -3.38
CA SER A 147 -5.43 5.08 -4.80
C SER A 147 -6.41 3.92 -4.99
N GLN A 148 -6.32 2.90 -4.13
CA GLN A 148 -7.22 1.76 -4.14
C GLN A 148 -8.62 2.12 -3.61
N MET A 149 -8.70 3.01 -2.61
CA MET A 149 -9.95 3.58 -2.11
C MET A 149 -10.71 4.30 -3.23
N LEU A 150 -10.01 5.14 -4.01
CA LEU A 150 -10.60 5.85 -5.14
C LEU A 150 -11.13 4.88 -6.22
N TYR A 151 -10.38 3.81 -6.51
CA TYR A 151 -10.80 2.80 -7.48
C TYR A 151 -12.08 2.06 -7.05
N GLN A 152 -12.15 1.59 -5.81
CA GLN A 152 -13.35 0.89 -5.31
C GLN A 152 -14.54 1.83 -5.13
N LEU A 153 -14.29 3.08 -4.75
CA LEU A 153 -15.32 4.11 -4.69
C LEU A 153 -15.88 4.43 -6.07
N LEU A 154 -15.04 4.48 -7.11
CA LEU A 154 -15.49 4.65 -8.50
C LEU A 154 -16.44 3.52 -8.92
N GLU A 155 -16.08 2.26 -8.67
CA GLU A 155 -16.95 1.11 -8.96
C GLU A 155 -18.30 1.24 -8.23
N LEU A 156 -18.31 1.61 -6.95
CA LEU A 156 -19.55 1.80 -6.19
C LEU A 156 -20.39 2.98 -6.68
N VAL A 157 -19.79 4.09 -7.07
CA VAL A 157 -20.51 5.28 -7.55
C VAL A 157 -21.12 5.04 -8.93
N VAL A 158 -20.42 4.33 -9.81
CA VAL A 158 -20.92 4.02 -11.16
C VAL A 158 -22.14 3.10 -11.10
N GLU A 159 -22.10 2.08 -10.23
CA GLU A 159 -23.19 1.11 -10.02
C GLU A 159 -24.32 1.64 -9.12
N ALA A 160 -24.18 2.83 -8.52
CA ALA A 160 -25.22 3.38 -7.63
C ALA A 160 -26.44 3.86 -8.44
N ASP A 161 -27.60 3.24 -8.19
CA ASP A 161 -28.88 3.63 -8.80
C ASP A 161 -29.47 4.93 -8.22
N ASP A 162 -29.05 5.32 -7.01
CA ASP A 162 -29.56 6.48 -6.28
C ASP A 162 -28.76 7.77 -6.52
N VAL A 163 -27.85 7.75 -7.52
CA VAL A 163 -27.02 8.89 -7.93
C VAL A 163 -27.31 9.19 -9.40
N SER A 164 -27.59 10.46 -9.73
CA SER A 164 -27.88 10.83 -11.12
C SER A 164 -26.62 10.84 -12.00
N ASP A 165 -26.78 10.71 -13.32
CA ASP A 165 -25.65 10.72 -14.26
C ASP A 165 -24.81 12.01 -14.16
N GLU A 166 -25.44 13.16 -13.92
CA GLU A 166 -24.75 14.42 -13.67
C GLU A 166 -23.90 14.35 -12.39
N GLN A 167 -24.46 13.81 -11.31
CA GLN A 167 -23.74 13.62 -10.05
C GLN A 167 -22.58 12.64 -10.22
N LYS A 168 -22.80 11.50 -10.90
CA LYS A 168 -21.76 10.53 -11.25
C LYS A 168 -20.64 11.19 -12.04
N ALA A 169 -20.96 11.94 -13.09
CA ALA A 169 -19.96 12.63 -13.91
C ALA A 169 -19.08 13.59 -13.09
N ARG A 170 -19.70 14.35 -12.18
CA ARG A 170 -18.98 15.27 -11.27
C ARG A 170 -18.05 14.55 -10.31
N ILE A 171 -18.52 13.45 -9.72
CA ILE A 171 -17.71 12.63 -8.79
C ILE A 171 -16.56 11.97 -9.55
N CYS A 172 -16.83 11.33 -10.70
CA CYS A 172 -15.82 10.68 -11.52
C CYS A 172 -14.71 11.63 -11.98
N LYS A 173 -15.06 12.88 -12.34
CA LYS A 173 -14.06 13.91 -12.68
C LYS A 173 -13.11 14.15 -11.51
N LYS A 174 -13.64 14.29 -10.30
CA LYS A 174 -12.84 14.55 -9.09
C LYS A 174 -12.01 13.35 -8.64
N LEU A 175 -12.54 12.14 -8.80
CA LEU A 175 -11.77 10.91 -8.59
C LEU A 175 -10.58 10.83 -9.54
N ALA A 176 -10.76 11.19 -10.82
CA ALA A 176 -9.67 11.18 -11.81
C ALA A 176 -8.59 12.23 -11.53
N GLU A 177 -8.97 13.43 -11.10
CA GLU A 177 -8.03 14.48 -10.68
C GLU A 177 -7.20 14.01 -9.47
N ALA A 178 -7.86 13.45 -8.45
CA ALA A 178 -7.18 12.94 -7.26
C ALA A 178 -6.26 11.75 -7.57
N ASP A 179 -6.70 10.80 -8.39
CA ASP A 179 -5.87 9.67 -8.83
C ASP A 179 -4.60 10.16 -9.54
N LYS A 180 -4.74 11.16 -10.43
CA LYS A 180 -3.59 11.77 -11.09
C LYS A 180 -2.62 12.41 -10.08
N CYS A 181 -3.14 13.14 -9.10
CA CYS A 181 -2.33 13.76 -8.05
C CYS A 181 -1.60 12.72 -7.19
N LEU A 182 -2.25 11.60 -6.85
CA LEU A 182 -1.62 10.51 -6.11
C LEU A 182 -0.49 9.86 -6.91
N VAL A 183 -0.67 9.64 -8.21
CA VAL A 183 0.40 9.16 -9.11
C VAL A 183 1.59 10.12 -9.14
N ASP A 184 1.35 11.42 -9.00
CA ASP A 184 2.39 12.46 -8.92
C ASP A 184 3.01 12.60 -7.51
N GLY A 185 2.60 11.78 -6.54
CA GLY A 185 3.13 11.77 -5.18
C GLY A 185 2.52 12.84 -4.26
N ALA A 186 1.29 13.26 -4.51
CA ALA A 186 0.55 14.14 -3.62
C ALA A 186 0.18 13.46 -2.29
N ASP A 187 -0.10 14.28 -1.27
CA ASP A 187 -0.50 13.81 0.06
C ASP A 187 -1.86 13.09 0.03
N GLU A 188 -1.87 11.85 0.51
CA GLU A 188 -3.01 10.94 0.48
C GLU A 188 -4.23 11.48 1.26
N TYR A 189 -3.98 12.06 2.43
CA TYR A 189 -5.03 12.62 3.27
C TYR A 189 -5.73 13.79 2.56
N LEU A 190 -4.95 14.71 1.99
CA LEU A 190 -5.51 15.86 1.26
C LEU A 190 -6.30 15.43 0.03
N GLN A 191 -5.82 14.45 -0.73
CA GLN A 191 -6.55 13.94 -1.90
C GLN A 191 -7.87 13.28 -1.52
N LEU A 192 -7.86 12.43 -0.48
CA LEU A 192 -9.08 11.76 -0.04
C LEU A 192 -10.10 12.74 0.56
N LEU A 193 -9.64 13.75 1.30
CA LEU A 193 -10.49 14.80 1.85
C LEU A 193 -11.09 15.70 0.75
N ASP A 194 -10.34 16.03 -0.31
CA ASP A 194 -10.87 16.77 -1.46
C ASP A 194 -11.94 15.96 -2.20
N VAL A 195 -11.70 14.66 -2.40
CA VAL A 195 -12.70 13.74 -2.97
C VAL A 195 -13.94 13.69 -2.10
N ALA A 196 -13.81 13.53 -0.78
CA ALA A 196 -14.95 13.53 0.13
C ALA A 196 -15.77 14.83 0.00
N SER A 197 -15.08 15.98 0.01
CA SER A 197 -15.69 17.31 -0.06
C SER A 197 -16.44 17.53 -1.37
N ASN A 198 -15.84 17.16 -2.50
CA ASN A 198 -16.48 17.32 -3.79
C ASN A 198 -17.60 16.31 -4.04
N THR A 199 -17.47 15.10 -3.49
CA THR A 199 -18.54 14.09 -3.53
C THR A 199 -19.75 14.58 -2.74
N MET A 200 -19.55 15.10 -1.53
CA MET A 200 -20.60 15.76 -0.74
C MET A 200 -21.28 16.88 -1.53
N ARG A 201 -20.50 17.77 -2.17
CA ARG A 201 -21.04 18.87 -3.00
C ARG A 201 -21.85 18.37 -4.20
N ALA A 202 -21.38 17.33 -4.87
CA ALA A 202 -22.05 16.74 -6.03
C ALA A 202 -23.40 16.13 -5.62
N LEU A 203 -23.41 15.34 -4.54
CA LEU A 203 -24.63 14.69 -4.03
C LEU A 203 -25.65 15.71 -3.50
N CYS A 204 -25.20 16.81 -2.89
CA CYS A 204 -26.06 17.91 -2.43
C CYS A 204 -26.45 18.92 -3.53
N ASN A 205 -26.13 18.66 -4.80
CA ASN A 205 -26.39 19.56 -5.94
C ASN A 205 -25.87 21.00 -5.76
N MET A 206 -24.78 21.18 -5.01
CA MET A 206 -24.15 22.50 -4.88
C MET A 206 -23.50 22.93 -6.21
N PRO A 207 -23.52 24.24 -6.55
CA PRO A 207 -22.89 24.74 -7.77
C PRO A 207 -21.37 24.48 -7.76
N GLN A 208 -20.84 24.19 -8.95
CA GLN A 208 -19.39 24.11 -9.16
C GLN A 208 -18.80 25.51 -9.07
N GLU A 209 -17.69 25.67 -8.36
CA GLU A 209 -16.81 26.79 -8.66
C GLU A 209 -16.21 26.50 -10.02
N PHE A 210 -16.68 27.20 -11.04
CA PHE A 210 -15.96 27.26 -12.32
C PHE A 210 -14.62 27.94 -12.01
N SER A 211 -13.57 27.15 -11.91
CA SER A 211 -12.21 27.66 -12.09
C SER A 211 -12.14 28.14 -13.54
N TYR A 212 -12.29 29.44 -13.74
CA TYR A 212 -11.88 30.10 -14.97
C TYR A 212 -10.36 29.91 -15.06
N GLU A 213 -9.92 28.94 -15.85
CA GLU A 213 -8.56 28.95 -16.38
C GLU A 213 -8.50 30.14 -17.36
N CYS A 214 -7.79 31.20 -16.96
CA CYS A 214 -7.32 32.26 -17.84
C CYS A 214 -6.02 31.82 -18.53
#